data_AF-A0A510PPY4-F1
#
_entry.id   AF-A0A510PPY4-F1
#
_cell.length_a   1.000
_cell.length_b   1.000
_cell.length_c   1.000
_cell.angle_alpha   90.00
_cell.angle_beta   90.00
_cell.angle_gamma   90.00
#
_symmetry.space_group_name_H-M   'P 1'
#
loop_
_entity.id
_entity.type
_entity.pdbx_description
1 polymer ?
#
loop_
_entity_poly.entity_id
_entity_poly.type
_entity_poly.pdbx_seq_one_letter_code
_entity_poly.pdbx_strand_id
1 'polypeptide(L)'
;HQVKGSNNWLKLQEKIARLHEKVSNTRRDWHFKLAHYLCDFADNIFVEDINFVSWSRGIVRKQSLDSGIGSFINEILPFVVWKRGKYYLKVDKNGTSQECPNCGAITGKKSLSERVHRCDSCGNIEPRDTASAKVIENRGKNAVGLTVLENARGGDLTGIDRLNQVDLVKSLRTENPPLHRASG
;
A
#
# COMPACT_ATOMS: atom_id res chain seq x y z
N HIS A 1 17.06 41.01 0.68
CA HIS A 1 17.70 39.90 -0.06
C HIS A 1 19.09 39.70 0.51
N GLN A 2 19.49 38.50 0.95
CA GLN A 2 20.82 38.25 1.54
C GLN A 2 21.85 37.90 0.45
N VAL A 3 23.08 38.40 0.58
CA VAL A 3 24.17 38.16 -0.39
C VAL A 3 24.66 36.71 -0.26
N LYS A 4 24.63 35.95 -1.36
CA LYS A 4 25.11 34.57 -1.42
C LYS A 4 26.56 34.49 -0.93
N GLY A 5 26.86 33.54 -0.05
CA GLY A 5 28.19 33.35 0.54
C GLY A 5 28.50 34.26 1.74
N SER A 6 27.65 35.23 2.08
CA SER A 6 27.83 36.00 3.32
C SER A 6 27.56 35.16 4.58
N ASN A 7 28.12 35.56 5.72
CA ASN A 7 27.86 34.91 7.01
C ASN A 7 26.37 34.86 7.36
N ASN A 8 25.61 35.89 6.99
CA ASN A 8 24.17 35.91 7.21
C ASN A 8 23.43 34.92 6.30
N TRP A 9 23.88 34.77 5.05
CA TRP A 9 23.36 33.76 4.12
C TRP A 9 23.62 32.34 4.61
N LEU A 10 24.82 32.05 5.13
CA LEU A 10 25.15 30.75 5.72
C LEU A 10 24.25 30.43 6.92
N LYS A 11 24.06 31.39 7.84
CA LYS A 11 23.14 31.25 8.98
C LYS A 11 21.70 31.00 8.54
N LEU A 12 21.25 31.62 7.45
CA LEU A 12 19.91 31.38 6.90
C LEU A 12 19.79 29.99 6.28
N GLN A 13 20.79 29.53 5.52
CA GLN A 13 20.81 28.18 4.95
C GLN A 13 20.75 27.10 6.04
N GLU A 14 21.50 27.26 7.14
CA GLU A 14 21.46 26.35 8.28
C GLU A 14 20.06 26.28 8.91
N LYS A 15 19.39 27.43 9.09
CA LYS A 15 18.01 27.48 9.59
C LYS A 15 17.04 26.76 8.64
N ILE A 16 17.18 26.96 7.33
CA ILE A 16 16.37 26.29 6.30
C ILE A 16 16.60 24.77 6.37
N ALA A 17 17.85 24.33 6.45
CA ALA A 17 18.20 22.90 6.55
C ALA A 17 17.55 22.26 7.79
N ARG A 18 17.64 22.90 8.96
CA ARG A 18 17.00 22.41 10.19
C ARG A 18 15.48 22.30 10.08
N LEU A 19 14.83 23.24 9.39
CA LEU A 19 13.39 23.18 9.15
C LEU A 19 13.02 22.00 8.24
N HIS A 20 13.76 21.79 7.14
CA HIS A 20 13.55 20.65 6.26
C HIS A 20 13.79 19.31 6.96
N GLU A 21 14.83 19.22 7.79
CA GLU A 21 15.10 18.06 8.62
C GLU A 21 13.93 17.78 9.58
N LYS A 22 13.44 18.81 10.29
CA LYS A 22 12.29 18.66 11.19
C LYS A 22 11.03 18.15 10.46
N VAL A 23 10.74 18.69 9.28
CA VAL A 23 9.61 18.23 8.45
C VAL A 23 9.81 16.77 8.03
N SER A 24 11.00 16.42 7.56
CA SER A 24 11.34 15.05 7.16
C SER A 24 11.18 14.06 8.34
N ASN A 25 11.72 14.40 9.51
CA ASN A 25 11.66 13.57 10.71
C ASN A 25 10.23 13.42 11.24
N THR A 26 9.43 14.50 11.24
CA THR A 26 8.01 14.44 11.65
C THR A 26 7.21 13.51 10.74
N ARG A 27 7.40 13.62 9.42
CA ARG A 27 6.74 12.74 8.45
C ARG A 27 7.17 11.28 8.61
N ARG A 28 8.46 11.04 8.80
CA ARG A 28 9.00 9.70 9.03
C ARG A 28 8.44 9.08 10.31
N ASP A 29 8.39 9.83 11.41
CA ASP A 29 7.77 9.39 12.67
C ASP A 29 6.29 9.00 12.46
N TRP A 30 5.52 9.83 11.77
CA TRP A 30 4.14 9.53 11.43
C TRP A 30 4.01 8.24 10.59
N HIS A 31 4.88 8.04 9.60
CA HIS A 31 4.91 6.81 8.81
C HIS A 31 5.17 5.54 9.64
N PHE A 32 6.11 5.59 10.59
CA PHE A 32 6.34 4.43 11.48
C PHE A 32 5.13 4.16 12.35
N LYS A 33 4.53 5.20 12.96
CA LYS A 33 3.32 5.07 13.76
C LYS A 33 2.17 4.46 12.95
N LEU A 34 1.96 4.93 11.73
CA LEU A 34 0.96 4.39 10.82
C LEU A 34 1.23 2.93 10.46
N ALA A 35 2.47 2.57 10.13
CA ALA A 35 2.82 1.18 9.81
C ALA A 35 2.59 0.25 11.01
N HIS A 36 2.95 0.68 12.22
CA HIS A 36 2.66 -0.06 13.45
C HIS A 36 1.17 -0.22 13.68
N TYR A 37 0.40 0.88 13.55
CA TYR A 37 -1.06 0.86 13.64
C TYR A 37 -1.68 -0.13 12.66
N LEU A 38 -1.31 -0.09 11.37
CA LEU A 38 -1.84 -1.04 10.38
C LEU A 38 -1.55 -2.49 10.75
N CYS A 39 -0.36 -2.75 11.29
CA CYS A 39 0.00 -4.06 11.82
C CYS A 39 -0.72 -4.43 13.11
N ASP A 40 -1.36 -3.52 13.84
CA ASP A 40 -2.20 -3.90 14.99
C ASP A 40 -3.54 -4.49 14.53
N PHE A 41 -4.02 -4.11 13.34
CA PHE A 41 -5.33 -4.54 12.82
C PHE A 41 -5.27 -5.68 11.80
N ALA A 42 -4.19 -5.81 11.04
CA ALA A 42 -4.13 -6.75 9.91
C ALA A 42 -2.87 -7.60 9.95
N ASP A 43 -3.01 -8.89 9.63
CA ASP A 43 -1.87 -9.83 9.47
C ASP A 43 -1.34 -9.88 8.04
N ASN A 44 -2.21 -9.58 7.06
CA ASN A 44 -1.88 -9.48 5.65
C ASN A 44 -2.18 -8.07 5.16
N ILE A 45 -1.18 -7.39 4.61
CA ILE A 45 -1.31 -6.03 4.07
C ILE A 45 -1.03 -6.07 2.57
N PHE A 46 -2.05 -5.72 1.79
CA PHE A 46 -1.98 -5.63 0.34
C PHE A 46 -2.04 -4.17 -0.09
N VAL A 47 -1.18 -3.78 -1.04
CA VAL A 47 -1.19 -2.43 -1.61
C VAL A 47 -1.00 -2.48 -3.12
N GLU A 48 -1.39 -1.41 -3.81
CA GLU A 48 -1.17 -1.28 -5.25
C GLU A 48 0.32 -1.16 -5.59
N ASP A 49 0.77 -1.82 -6.66
CA ASP A 49 2.10 -1.64 -7.22
C ASP A 49 2.18 -0.34 -8.06
N ILE A 50 2.22 0.78 -7.35
CA ILE A 50 2.35 2.11 -7.94
C ILE A 50 3.82 2.45 -8.20
N ASN A 51 4.09 2.91 -9.42
CA ASN A 51 5.34 3.56 -9.76
C ASN A 51 5.36 5.00 -9.21
N PHE A 52 5.80 5.15 -7.96
CA PHE A 52 5.92 6.46 -7.31
C PHE A 52 6.98 7.37 -7.93
N VAL A 53 7.95 6.83 -8.69
CA VAL A 53 8.90 7.65 -9.45
C VAL A 53 8.15 8.43 -10.52
N SER A 54 7.24 7.79 -11.24
CA SER A 54 6.36 8.46 -12.21
C SER A 54 5.50 9.54 -11.54
N TRP A 55 4.91 9.25 -10.38
CA TRP A 55 4.12 10.24 -9.63
C TRP A 55 4.95 11.45 -9.21
N SER A 56 6.20 11.25 -8.77
CA SER A 56 7.12 12.32 -8.39
C SER A 56 7.52 13.25 -9.55
N ARG A 57 7.23 12.86 -10.79
CA ARG A 57 7.52 13.63 -12.02
C ARG A 57 6.26 14.06 -12.77
N GLY A 58 5.08 13.63 -12.33
CA GLY A 58 3.80 13.86 -13.01
C GLY A 58 2.94 14.95 -12.38
N ILE A 59 1.65 14.95 -12.75
CA ILE A 59 0.66 15.96 -12.32
C ILE A 59 0.46 15.95 -10.79
N VAL A 60 0.60 14.78 -10.15
CA VAL A 60 0.45 14.61 -8.68
C VAL A 60 1.77 14.73 -7.91
N ARG A 61 2.81 15.29 -8.55
CA ARG A 61 4.17 15.41 -7.97
C ARG A 61 4.17 16.05 -6.60
N LYS A 62 3.50 17.19 -6.45
CA LYS A 62 3.51 17.96 -5.21
C LYS A 62 2.95 17.13 -4.07
N GLN A 63 1.76 16.58 -4.24
CA GLN A 63 1.09 15.73 -3.24
C GLN A 63 1.91 14.48 -2.91
N SER A 64 2.51 13.85 -3.93
CA SER A 64 3.34 12.66 -3.74
C SER A 64 4.62 12.95 -2.94
N LEU A 65 5.30 14.07 -3.23
CA LEU A 65 6.54 14.44 -2.54
C LEU A 65 6.29 15.00 -1.13
N ASP A 66 5.20 15.74 -0.97
CA ASP A 66 4.80 16.30 0.33
C ASP A 66 4.41 15.17 1.29
N SER A 67 3.59 14.21 0.83
CA SER A 67 3.18 13.04 1.63
C SER A 67 4.31 12.04 1.88
N GLY A 68 5.28 11.92 0.97
CA GLY A 68 6.33 10.90 1.07
C GLY A 68 5.81 9.46 0.95
N ILE A 69 4.64 9.27 0.32
CA ILE A 69 3.96 7.98 0.20
C ILE A 69 4.83 6.88 -0.42
N GLY A 70 5.73 7.24 -1.35
CA GLY A 70 6.66 6.29 -1.96
C GLY A 70 7.61 5.64 -0.95
N SER A 71 8.21 6.42 -0.04
CA SER A 71 9.07 5.87 1.02
C SER A 71 8.26 5.07 2.05
N PHE A 72 7.03 5.51 2.35
CA PHE A 72 6.15 4.73 3.21
C PHE A 72 5.86 3.33 2.64
N ILE A 73 5.38 3.28 1.41
CA ILE A 73 4.95 2.03 0.75
C ILE A 73 6.17 1.14 0.41
N ASN A 74 7.28 1.71 -0.05
CA ASN A 74 8.42 0.92 -0.53
C ASN A 74 9.42 0.53 0.56
N GLU A 75 9.48 1.26 1.68
CA GLU A 75 10.55 1.09 2.67
C GLU A 75 9.99 0.86 4.08
N ILE A 76 9.21 1.80 4.62
CA ILE A 76 8.83 1.79 6.03
C ILE A 76 7.80 0.70 6.33
N LEU A 77 6.71 0.66 5.57
CA LEU A 77 5.64 -0.32 5.75
C LEU A 77 6.13 -1.76 5.60
N PRO A 78 6.82 -2.16 4.50
CA PRO A 78 7.32 -3.53 4.37
C PRO A 78 8.34 -3.89 5.47
N PHE A 79 9.19 -2.94 5.88
CA PHE A 79 10.12 -3.17 6.99
C PHE A 79 9.40 -3.47 8.32
N VAL A 80 8.39 -2.66 8.68
CA VAL A 80 7.63 -2.86 9.92
C VAL A 80 6.81 -4.15 9.85
N VAL A 81 6.18 -4.44 8.72
CA VAL A 81 5.41 -5.67 8.49
C VAL A 81 6.30 -6.90 8.68
N TRP A 82 7.47 -6.93 8.03
CA TRP A 82 8.47 -7.98 8.20
C TRP A 82 8.90 -8.12 9.66
N LYS A 83 9.24 -7.01 10.33
CA LYS A 83 9.68 -6.99 11.72
C LYS A 83 8.60 -7.52 12.67
N ARG A 84 7.32 -7.33 12.34
CA ARG A 84 6.17 -7.81 13.11
C ARG A 84 5.72 -9.21 12.70
N GLY A 85 6.44 -9.89 11.81
CA GLY A 85 6.12 -11.26 11.38
C GLY A 85 4.84 -11.37 10.55
N LYS A 86 4.44 -10.28 9.89
CA LYS A 86 3.22 -10.17 9.10
C LYS A 86 3.54 -10.24 7.60
N TYR A 87 2.50 -10.35 6.78
CA TYR A 87 2.64 -10.47 5.34
C TYR A 87 2.39 -9.13 4.63
N TYR A 88 3.23 -8.82 3.65
CA TYR A 88 3.11 -7.65 2.80
C TYR A 88 3.26 -8.06 1.34
N LEU A 89 2.32 -7.63 0.49
CA LEU A 89 2.38 -7.89 -0.95
C LEU A 89 1.85 -6.70 -1.74
N LYS A 90 2.53 -6.41 -2.84
CA LYS A 90 2.05 -5.48 -3.86
C LYS A 90 1.27 -6.24 -4.92
N VAL A 91 0.11 -5.72 -5.28
CA VAL A 91 -0.76 -6.31 -6.32
C VAL A 91 -0.83 -5.38 -7.52
N ASP A 92 -1.21 -5.93 -8.68
CA ASP A 92 -1.45 -5.11 -9.86
C ASP A 92 -2.44 -3.98 -9.55
N LYS A 93 -2.07 -2.77 -9.94
CA LYS A 93 -2.86 -1.55 -9.72
C LYS A 93 -3.89 -1.29 -10.83
N ASN A 94 -3.77 -1.97 -11.96
CA ASN A 94 -4.55 -1.59 -13.14
C ASN A 94 -6.03 -1.94 -12.93
N GLY A 95 -6.89 -0.94 -13.12
CA GLY A 95 -8.33 -1.14 -13.07
C GLY A 95 -8.92 -1.35 -11.67
N THR A 96 -8.17 -1.18 -10.57
CA THR A 96 -8.67 -1.37 -9.20
C THR A 96 -9.90 -0.53 -8.87
N SER A 97 -9.98 0.69 -9.41
CA SER A 97 -11.15 1.59 -9.28
C SER A 97 -12.29 1.32 -10.27
N GLN A 98 -12.07 0.40 -11.22
CA GLN A 98 -12.97 0.10 -12.34
C GLN A 98 -13.55 -1.32 -12.23
N GLU A 99 -12.90 -2.22 -11.51
CA GLU A 99 -13.39 -3.57 -11.24
C GLU A 99 -14.39 -3.56 -10.08
N CYS A 100 -15.45 -4.36 -10.20
CA CYS A 100 -16.38 -4.58 -9.10
C CYS A 100 -15.81 -5.61 -8.13
N PRO A 101 -15.65 -5.30 -6.83
CA PRO A 101 -15.11 -6.26 -5.87
C PRO A 101 -16.03 -7.46 -5.62
N ASN A 102 -17.32 -7.35 -5.95
CA ASN A 102 -18.31 -8.40 -5.70
C ASN A 102 -18.41 -9.42 -6.84
N CYS A 103 -18.34 -8.97 -8.10
CA CYS A 103 -18.55 -9.85 -9.26
C CYS A 103 -17.45 -9.79 -10.32
N GLY A 104 -16.41 -8.96 -10.14
CA GLY A 104 -15.31 -8.81 -11.10
C GLY A 104 -15.64 -8.02 -12.37
N ALA A 105 -16.88 -7.56 -12.55
CA ALA A 105 -17.27 -6.80 -13.74
C ALA A 105 -16.50 -5.48 -13.86
N ILE A 106 -16.07 -5.13 -15.08
CA ILE A 106 -15.43 -3.85 -15.37
C ILE A 106 -16.52 -2.77 -15.57
N THR A 107 -16.59 -1.84 -14.62
CA THR A 107 -17.54 -0.74 -14.53
C THR A 107 -17.08 0.55 -15.24
N GLY A 108 -15.98 0.48 -15.99
CA GLY A 108 -15.44 1.60 -16.76
C GLY A 108 -14.68 2.65 -15.94
N LYS A 109 -14.13 3.65 -16.65
CA LYS A 109 -13.37 4.76 -16.06
C LYS A 109 -14.32 5.70 -15.31
N LYS A 110 -13.92 6.07 -14.09
CA LYS A 110 -14.64 7.03 -13.24
C LYS A 110 -13.86 8.34 -13.16
N SER A 111 -14.54 9.47 -13.21
CA SER A 111 -13.95 10.78 -12.92
C SER A 111 -13.55 10.91 -11.45
N LEU A 112 -12.67 11.86 -11.10
CA LEU A 112 -12.25 12.05 -9.70
C LEU A 112 -13.42 12.42 -8.76
N SER A 113 -14.44 13.11 -9.29
CA SER A 113 -15.66 13.52 -8.56
C SER A 113 -16.62 12.36 -8.26
N GLU A 114 -16.53 11.25 -8.99
CA GLU A 114 -17.35 10.07 -8.73
C GLU A 114 -16.83 9.31 -7.51
N ARG A 115 -17.44 9.56 -6.34
CA ARG A 115 -17.03 8.97 -5.06
C ARG A 115 -17.77 7.68 -4.69
N VAL A 116 -18.78 7.30 -5.45
CA VAL A 116 -19.59 6.10 -5.24
C VAL A 116 -19.32 5.12 -6.37
N HIS A 117 -18.97 3.88 -6.04
CA HIS A 117 -18.97 2.76 -6.96
C HIS A 117 -20.40 2.24 -7.09
N ARG A 118 -20.86 2.05 -8.33
CA ARG A 118 -22.10 1.35 -8.67
C ARG A 118 -21.78 0.32 -9.73
N CYS A 119 -22.22 -0.91 -9.53
CA CYS A 119 -22.05 -1.99 -10.49
C CYS A 119 -23.39 -2.34 -11.13
N ASP A 120 -23.52 -2.13 -12.44
CA ASP A 120 -24.75 -2.45 -13.17
C ASP A 120 -24.95 -3.97 -13.35
N SER A 121 -23.88 -4.76 -13.21
CA SER A 121 -23.93 -6.22 -13.38
C SER A 121 -24.47 -6.96 -12.15
N CYS A 122 -24.15 -6.50 -10.93
CA CYS A 122 -24.57 -7.18 -9.69
C CYS A 122 -25.27 -6.28 -8.67
N GLY A 123 -25.43 -4.98 -8.96
CA GLY A 123 -26.10 -4.03 -8.08
C GLY A 123 -25.27 -3.56 -6.88
N ASN A 124 -23.99 -3.93 -6.75
CA ASN A 124 -23.15 -3.49 -5.63
C ASN A 124 -22.99 -1.96 -5.63
N ILE A 125 -23.24 -1.34 -4.47
CA ILE A 125 -23.13 0.11 -4.26
C ILE A 125 -22.34 0.37 -2.97
N GLU A 126 -21.18 1.02 -3.10
CA GLU A 126 -20.33 1.36 -1.95
C GLU A 126 -19.40 2.55 -2.27
N PRO A 127 -18.70 3.14 -1.29
CA PRO A 127 -17.70 4.16 -1.59
C PRO A 127 -16.62 3.62 -2.53
N ARG A 128 -16.21 4.42 -3.52
CA ARG A 128 -15.24 4.01 -4.56
C ARG A 128 -13.92 3.52 -3.96
N ASP A 129 -13.44 4.17 -2.92
CA ASP A 129 -12.15 3.84 -2.30
C ASP A 129 -12.26 2.52 -1.51
N THR A 130 -13.42 2.24 -0.89
CA THR A 130 -13.72 0.94 -0.27
C THR A 130 -13.80 -0.17 -1.31
N ALA A 131 -14.48 0.08 -2.44
CA ALA A 131 -14.54 -0.89 -3.54
C ALA A 131 -13.14 -1.22 -4.08
N SER A 132 -12.32 -0.19 -4.29
CA SER A 132 -10.93 -0.34 -4.77
C SER A 132 -10.09 -1.14 -3.76
N ALA A 133 -10.24 -0.86 -2.46
CA ALA A 133 -9.55 -1.60 -1.40
C ALA A 133 -9.93 -3.10 -1.39
N LYS A 134 -11.21 -3.43 -1.59
CA LYS A 134 -11.65 -4.83 -1.70
C LYS A 134 -11.11 -5.51 -2.96
N VAL A 135 -11.00 -4.81 -4.09
CA VAL A 135 -10.35 -5.36 -5.29
C VAL A 135 -8.87 -5.68 -5.01
N ILE A 136 -8.16 -4.77 -4.35
CA ILE A 136 -6.77 -4.98 -3.92
C ILE A 136 -6.66 -6.19 -2.97
N GLU A 137 -7.57 -6.30 -2.01
CA GLU A 137 -7.66 -7.43 -1.09
C GLU A 137 -7.90 -8.75 -1.83
N ASN A 138 -8.87 -8.80 -2.74
CA ASN A 138 -9.18 -9.99 -3.53
C ASN A 138 -7.98 -10.44 -4.37
N ARG A 139 -7.30 -9.49 -5.05
CA ARG A 139 -6.07 -9.78 -5.80
C ARG A 139 -4.98 -10.32 -4.87
N GLY A 140 -4.85 -9.75 -3.68
CA GLY A 140 -3.90 -10.20 -2.66
C GLY A 140 -4.18 -11.64 -2.22
N LYS A 141 -5.43 -11.94 -1.83
CA LYS A 141 -5.89 -13.28 -1.45
C LYS A 141 -5.65 -14.31 -2.54
N ASN A 142 -5.98 -13.97 -3.79
CA ASN A 142 -5.75 -14.83 -4.95
C ASN A 142 -4.25 -15.14 -5.13
N ALA A 143 -3.39 -14.13 -5.01
CA ALA A 143 -1.95 -14.30 -5.18
C ALA A 143 -1.30 -15.17 -4.09
N VAL A 144 -1.83 -15.17 -2.87
CA VAL A 144 -1.33 -16.01 -1.77
C VAL A 144 -2.06 -17.36 -1.65
N GLY A 145 -2.96 -17.69 -2.57
CA GLY A 145 -3.71 -18.95 -2.53
C GLY A 145 -4.72 -19.06 -1.38
N LEU A 146 -5.17 -17.93 -0.82
CA LEU A 146 -6.19 -17.89 0.25
C LEU A 146 -7.63 -17.94 -0.27
N THR A 147 -7.83 -18.17 -1.56
CA THR A 147 -9.17 -18.34 -2.14
C THR A 147 -9.77 -19.67 -1.70
N VAL A 148 -10.44 -19.67 -0.55
CA VAL A 148 -11.55 -20.60 -0.33
C VAL A 148 -12.63 -20.18 -1.32
N LEU A 149 -13.08 -21.10 -2.17
CA LEU A 149 -14.31 -20.91 -2.92
C LEU A 149 -15.40 -20.63 -1.87
N GLU A 150 -15.88 -19.38 -1.79
CA GLU A 150 -17.13 -19.09 -1.09
C GLU A 150 -18.23 -19.81 -1.87
N ASN A 151 -18.45 -21.08 -1.53
CA ASN A 151 -19.55 -21.84 -2.06
C ASN A 151 -20.83 -21.11 -1.66
N ALA A 152 -21.57 -20.69 -2.69
CA ALA A 152 -22.93 -20.22 -2.57
C ALA A 152 -23.73 -21.15 -1.66
N ARG A 153 -24.56 -20.57 -0.80
CA ARG A 153 -25.43 -21.26 0.17
C ARG A 153 -26.09 -22.51 -0.43
N GLY A 154 -25.82 -23.68 0.17
CA GLY A 154 -26.69 -24.86 0.08
C GLY A 154 -25.97 -26.21 0.04
N GLY A 155 -26.09 -26.99 1.12
CA GLY A 155 -25.96 -28.45 1.10
C GLY A 155 -24.63 -29.05 1.59
N ASP A 156 -24.75 -29.91 2.61
CA ASP A 156 -23.82 -30.89 3.21
C ASP A 156 -22.42 -31.19 2.62
N LEU A 157 -21.46 -31.29 3.56
CA LEU A 157 -20.29 -32.22 3.73
C LEU A 157 -19.49 -32.67 2.48
N THR A 158 -18.15 -32.75 2.42
CA THR A 158 -17.14 -33.31 3.33
C THR A 158 -15.73 -32.88 2.89
N GLY A 159 -14.81 -32.69 3.85
CA GLY A 159 -13.38 -33.01 3.72
C GLY A 159 -12.53 -32.20 2.74
N ILE A 160 -11.93 -31.10 3.22
CA ILE A 160 -10.65 -30.62 2.69
C ILE A 160 -9.76 -30.24 3.88
N ASP A 161 -8.58 -30.84 3.91
CA ASP A 161 -7.53 -30.60 4.91
C ASP A 161 -7.24 -29.11 5.04
N ARG A 162 -7.22 -28.64 6.30
CA ARG A 162 -6.73 -27.30 6.62
C ARG A 162 -5.26 -27.24 6.26
N LEU A 163 -4.93 -26.66 5.11
CA LEU A 163 -3.57 -26.21 4.85
C LEU A 163 -3.21 -25.19 5.93
N ASN A 164 -2.34 -25.61 6.85
CA ASN A 164 -1.90 -24.82 7.97
C ASN A 164 -1.22 -23.56 7.44
N GLN A 165 -1.79 -22.41 7.80
CA GLN A 165 -1.29 -21.06 7.51
C GLN A 165 0.19 -20.87 7.89
N VAL A 166 0.70 -21.71 8.80
CA VAL A 166 2.09 -21.72 9.27
C VAL A 166 3.08 -22.19 8.19
N ASP A 167 2.68 -23.10 7.30
CA ASP A 167 3.60 -23.72 6.34
C ASP A 167 3.79 -22.84 5.10
N LEU A 168 2.78 -22.07 4.70
CA LEU A 168 2.87 -21.07 3.64
C LEU A 168 3.77 -19.88 4.04
N VAL A 169 3.70 -19.45 5.30
CA VAL A 169 4.57 -18.38 5.80
C VAL A 169 6.04 -18.80 5.86
N LYS A 170 6.32 -20.11 5.99
CA LYS A 170 7.70 -20.64 5.99
C LYS A 170 8.29 -20.72 4.58
N SER A 171 7.51 -21.11 3.57
CA SER A 171 8.00 -21.21 2.19
C SER A 171 8.29 -19.84 1.56
N LEU A 172 7.56 -18.79 1.94
CA LEU A 172 7.82 -17.43 1.44
C LEU A 172 9.00 -16.72 2.13
N ARG A 173 9.47 -17.23 3.27
CA ARG A 173 10.68 -16.72 3.95
C ARG A 173 11.97 -17.12 3.26
N THR A 174 11.97 -18.20 2.47
CA THR A 174 13.17 -18.68 1.78
C THR A 174 13.47 -17.93 0.48
N GLU A 175 12.51 -17.17 -0.06
CA GLU A 175 12.65 -16.51 -1.38
C GLU A 175 13.00 -15.02 -1.32
N ASN A 176 12.95 -14.37 -0.15
CA ASN A 176 13.35 -12.98 0.02
C ASN A 176 14.58 -12.87 0.95
N PRO A 177 15.82 -12.94 0.41
CA PRO A 177 17.00 -12.67 1.22
C PRO A 177 17.03 -11.19 1.64
N PRO A 178 17.60 -10.88 2.82
CA PRO A 178 17.72 -9.50 3.28
C PRO A 178 18.57 -8.69 2.29
N LEU A 179 18.11 -7.47 1.97
CA LEU A 179 18.89 -6.47 1.24
C LEU A 179 20.19 -6.21 2.01
N HIS A 180 21.28 -6.80 1.55
CA HIS A 180 22.61 -6.51 2.06
C HIS A 180 22.94 -5.03 1.81
N ARG A 181 23.31 -4.32 2.88
CA ARG A 181 23.96 -3.01 2.78
C ARG A 181 25.29 -3.22 2.05
N ALA A 182 25.41 -2.66 0.84
CA ALA A 182 26.71 -2.42 0.23
C ALA A 182 27.39 -1.28 1.00
N SER A 183 28.37 -1.64 1.82
CA SER A 183 29.39 -0.72 2.32
C SER A 183 30.51 -0.64 1.29
N GLY A 184 30.72 0.56 0.75
CA GLY A 184 31.81 0.95 -0.14
C GLY A 184 31.80 2.46 -0.32
#